data_AF-A0A1I7XK18-F1
#
_entry.id   AF-A0A1I7XK18-F1
#
_cell.length_a   1.000
_cell.length_b   1.000
_cell.length_c   1.000
_cell.angle_alpha   90.00
_cell.angle_beta   90.00
_cell.angle_gamma   90.00
#
_symmetry.space_group_name_H-M   'P 1'
#
loop_
_entity.id
_entity.type
_entity.pdbx_description
1 polymer ?
#
loop_
_entity_poly.entity_id
_entity_poly.type
_entity_poly.pdbx_seq_one_letter_code
_entity_poly.pdbx_strand_id
1 'polypeptide(L)' 'MEWPSQSPNLNSIEHRWNDVEKEVQRPKPSNIKALEAVIKKAWAQISVQRCAKLVDSMPRRCAAVIRNLGYPTKY' A
#
# COMPACT_ATOMS: atom_id res chain seq x y z
N MET A 1 -11.93 -5.55 -14.05
CA MET A 1 -12.23 -4.82 -12.80
C MET A 1 -12.10 -3.35 -13.12
N GLU A 2 -13.19 -2.59 -13.03
CA GLU A 2 -13.14 -1.15 -13.24
C GLU A 2 -12.64 -0.46 -11.97
N TRP A 3 -11.71 0.48 -12.14
CA TRP A 3 -11.18 1.26 -11.03
C TRP A 3 -11.93 2.57 -10.91
N PRO A 4 -12.66 2.83 -9.81
CA PRO A 4 -13.30 4.12 -9.64
C PRO A 4 -12.24 5.21 -9.41
N SER A 5 -12.42 6.35 -10.08
CA SER A 5 -11.59 7.55 -9.89
C SER A 5 -11.53 7.93 -8.41
N GLN A 6 -10.41 8.53 -7.99
CA GLN A 6 -10.20 9.02 -6.61
C GLN A 6 -10.40 7.97 -5.50
N SER A 7 -10.19 6.68 -5.77
CA SER A 7 -10.29 5.61 -4.78
C SER A 7 -8.94 4.98 -4.43
N PRO A 8 -7.99 5.72 -3.81
CA PRO A 8 -6.69 5.19 -3.41
C PRO A 8 -6.83 4.07 -2.36
N ASN A 9 -7.90 4.10 -1.55
CA ASN A 9 -8.22 3.11 -0.52
C ASN A 9 -8.50 1.70 -1.08
N LEU A 10 -8.84 1.64 -2.38
CA LEU A 10 -8.98 0.38 -3.08
C LEU A 10 -7.62 -0.10 -3.60
N ASN A 11 -6.63 0.81 -3.77
CA ASN A 11 -5.37 0.53 -4.45
C ASN A 11 -4.43 -0.24 -3.54
N SER A 12 -4.42 -1.55 -3.74
CA SER A 12 -3.53 -2.46 -3.03
C SER A 12 -2.03 -2.10 -3.18
N ILE A 13 -1.62 -1.33 -4.20
CA ILE A 13 -0.22 -0.89 -4.30
C ILE A 13 0.13 0.22 -3.30
N GLU A 14 -0.80 1.10 -2.96
CA GLU A 14 -0.58 2.20 -1.99
C GLU A 14 -0.27 1.65 -0.60
N HIS A 15 -0.93 0.55 -0.22
CA HIS A 15 -0.63 -0.13 1.04
C HIS A 15 0.77 -0.74 1.07
N ARG A 16 1.32 -1.13 -0.07
CA ARG A 16 2.70 -1.64 -0.14
C ARG A 16 3.70 -0.50 -0.04
N TRP A 17 3.40 0.66 -0.63
CA TRP A 17 4.25 1.84 -0.49
C TRP A 17 4.37 2.30 0.95
N ASN A 18 3.30 2.21 1.74
CA ASN A 18 3.37 2.48 3.19
C ASN A 18 4.37 1.55 3.93
N ASP A 19 4.50 0.29 3.53
CA ASP A 19 5.46 -0.63 4.15
C ASP A 19 6.90 -0.24 3.76
N VAL A 20 7.12 0.18 2.51
CA VAL A 20 8.43 0.69 2.03
C VAL A 20 8.81 2.01 2.72
N GLU A 21 7.87 2.94 2.84
CA GLU A 21 8.11 4.26 3.43
C GLU A 21 8.58 4.13 4.88
N LYS A 22 7.97 3.23 5.66
CA LYS A 22 8.39 2.93 7.04
C LYS A 22 9.83 2.45 7.12
N GLU A 23 10.26 1.61 6.18
CA GLU A 23 11.63 1.11 6.13
C GLU A 23 12.62 2.16 5.62
N VAL A 24 12.17 3.15 4.84
CA VAL A 24 13.00 4.30 4.41
C VAL A 24 13.14 5.34 5.52
N GLN A 25 12.12 5.56 6.35
CA GLN A 25 12.12 6.58 7.41
C GLN A 25 13.14 6.30 8.52
N ARG A 26 13.50 5.03 8.76
CA ARG A 26 14.49 4.63 9.78
C ARG A 26 15.92 5.06 9.43
N PRO A 27 16.49 4.69 8.26
CA PRO A 27 17.87 5.02 7.90
C PRO A 27 18.07 6.45 7.38
N LYS A 28 17.00 7.17 7.02
CA LYS A 28 17.04 8.56 6.51
C LYS A 28 18.15 8.77 5.47
N PRO A 29 18.09 8.06 4.32
CA PRO A 29 19.13 8.11 3.30
C PRO A 29 19.38 9.55 2.82
N SER A 30 20.64 9.96 2.77
CA SER A 30 21.05 11.35 2.45
C SER A 30 21.27 11.61 0.96
N ASN A 31 21.19 10.59 0.11
CA ASN A 31 21.37 10.70 -1.33
C ASN A 31 20.51 9.67 -2.09
N ILE A 32 20.33 9.90 -3.39
CA ILE A 32 19.47 9.09 -4.26
C ILE A 32 19.93 7.62 -4.31
N LYS A 33 21.24 7.35 -4.35
CA LYS A 33 21.74 5.97 -4.40
C LYS A 33 21.43 5.18 -3.12
N ALA A 34 21.60 5.84 -1.97
CA ALA A 34 21.24 5.25 -0.67
C ALA A 34 19.73 5.02 -0.58
N LEU A 35 18.91 5.98 -1.04
CA LEU A 35 17.46 5.85 -1.07
C LEU A 35 17.02 4.68 -1.95
N GLU A 36 17.56 4.57 -3.16
CA GLU A 36 17.27 3.48 -4.09
C GLU A 36 17.62 2.11 -3.49
N ALA A 37 18.78 1.99 -2.85
CA ALA A 37 19.21 0.75 -2.20
C ALA A 37 18.26 0.34 -1.07
N VAL A 38 17.82 1.30 -0.24
CA VAL A 38 16.86 1.04 0.84
C VAL A 38 15.49 0.64 0.29
N ILE A 39 15.00 1.33 -0.75
CA ILE A 39 13.71 0.98 -1.40
C ILE A 39 13.77 -0.44 -1.97
N LYS A 40 14.82 -0.78 -2.72
CA LYS A 40 14.99 -2.13 -3.31
C LYS A 40 15.02 -3.20 -2.23
N LYS A 41 15.76 -2.96 -1.14
CA LYS A 41 15.83 -3.88 0.00
C LYS A 41 14.47 -4.05 0.68
N ALA A 42 13.79 -2.95 1.00
CA ALA A 42 12.49 -2.97 1.65
C ALA A 42 11.45 -3.70 0.78
N TRP A 43 11.44 -3.42 -0.53
CA TRP A 43 10.55 -4.07 -1.49
C TRP A 43 10.76 -5.60 -1.53
N ALA A 44 12.00 -6.05 -1.57
CA ALA A 44 12.34 -7.48 -1.58
C ALA A 44 11.97 -8.21 -0.27
N GLN A 45 11.84 -7.49 0.84
CA GLN A 45 11.46 -8.04 2.14
C GLN A 45 9.95 -8.19 2.34
N ILE A 46 9.12 -7.64 1.44
CA ILE A 46 7.66 -7.78 1.52
C ILE A 46 7.30 -9.25 1.29
N SER A 47 6.75 -9.89 2.32
CA SER A 47 6.39 -11.30 2.25
C SER A 47 5.18 -11.56 1.36
N VAL A 48 5.13 -12.73 0.73
CA VAL A 48 3.96 -13.18 -0.05
C VAL A 48 2.71 -13.24 0.84
N GLN A 49 2.84 -13.59 2.11
CA GLN A 49 1.73 -13.61 3.07
C GLN A 49 1.17 -12.21 3.31
N ARG A 50 2.02 -11.17 3.35
CA ARG A 50 1.57 -9.77 3.45
C ARG A 50 0.76 -9.37 2.22
N CYS A 51 1.20 -9.81 1.05
CA CYS A 51 0.52 -9.60 -0.22
C CYS A 51 -0.86 -10.28 -0.23
N ALA A 52 -0.92 -11.55 0.18
CA ALA A 52 -2.15 -12.34 0.25
C ALA A 52 -3.17 -11.69 1.18
N LYS A 53 -2.77 -11.33 2.41
CA LYS A 53 -3.65 -10.64 3.39
C LYS A 53 -4.26 -9.35 2.84
N LEU A 54 -3.54 -8.64 1.98
CA LEU A 54 -4.05 -7.43 1.37
C LEU A 54 -5.13 -7.72 0.34
N VAL A 55 -4.89 -8.71 -0.53
CA VAL A 55 -5.88 -9.21 -1.50
C VAL A 55 -7.12 -9.72 -0.77
N ASP A 56 -6.95 -10.52 0.28
CA ASP A 56 -8.05 -11.06 1.11
C ASP A 56 -8.87 -9.94 1.79
N SER A 57 -8.27 -8.76 1.99
CA SER A 57 -8.97 -7.62 2.59
C SER A 57 -9.80 -6.80 1.61
N MET A 58 -9.61 -6.98 0.30
CA MET A 58 -10.28 -6.19 -0.75
C MET A 58 -11.80 -6.28 -0.74
N PRO A 59 -12.44 -7.46 -0.59
CA PRO A 59 -13.90 -7.55 -0.51
C PRO A 59 -14.47 -6.68 0.62
N ARG A 60 -13.78 -6.64 1.77
CA ARG A 60 -14.19 -5.85 2.94
C ARG A 60 -14.07 -4.34 2.69
N ARG A 61 -13.02 -3.90 1.98
CA ARG A 61 -12.79 -2.50 1.61
C ARG A 61 -13.84 -2.02 0.60
N CYS A 62 -14.10 -2.82 -0.43
CA CYS A 62 -15.15 -2.55 -1.40
C CYS A 62 -16.52 -2.44 -0.71
N ALA A 63 -16.84 -3.37 0.18
CA ALA A 63 -18.09 -3.32 0.95
C ALA A 63 -18.20 -2.06 1.83
N ALA A 64 -17.08 -1.59 2.40
CA ALA A 64 -17.05 -0.35 3.17
C ALA A 64 -17.31 0.89 2.29
N VAL A 65 -16.74 0.94 1.09
CA VAL A 65 -16.98 2.03 0.12
C VAL A 65 -18.44 2.03 -0.34
N ILE A 66 -19.01 0.86 -0.65
CA ILE A 66 -20.42 0.72 -1.05
C ILE A 66 -21.34 1.20 0.08
N ARG A 67 -21.09 0.76 1.32
CA ARG A 67 -21.86 1.19 2.50
C ARG A 67 -21.77 2.69 2.73
N ASN A 68 -20.62 3.27 2.42
CA ASN A 68 -20.38 4.70 2.52
C ASN A 68 -20.76 5.46 1.24
N LEU A 69 -21.55 4.88 0.34
CA LEU A 69 -22.04 5.53 -0.88
C LEU A 69 -20.92 6.12 -1.76
N GLY A 70 -19.76 5.47 -1.79
CA GLY A 70 -18.60 5.96 -2.54
C GLY A 70 -17.73 6.98 -1.82
N TYR A 71 -18.12 7.46 -0.62
CA TYR A 71 -17.34 8.41 0.16
C TYR A 71 -16.10 7.75 0.82
N PRO A 72 -15.08 8.54 1.19
CA PRO A 72 -13.83 8.05 1.79
C PRO A 72 -14.04 7.16 3.02
N THR A 73 -13.30 6.07 3.08
CA THR A 73 -13.32 5.12 4.20
C THR A 73 -12.04 5.20 5.02
N LYS A 74 -12.00 4.57 6.21
CA LYS A 74 -10.80 4.45 7.05
C LYS A 74 -9.64 3.63 6.47
N TYR A 75 -9.89 2.93 5.37
CA TYR A 75 -8.91 2.05 4.71
C TYR A 75 -7.97 2.82 3.82
#